data_AF-A0A6B3I9C9-F1
#
_entry.id   AF-A0A6B3I9C9-F1
#
_cell.length_a   1.000
_cell.length_b   1.000
_cell.length_c   1.000
_cell.angle_alpha   90.00
_cell.angle_beta   90.00
_cell.angle_gamma   90.00
#
_symmetry.space_group_name_H-M   'P 1'
#
loop_
_entity.id
_entity.type
_entity.pdbx_description
1 polymer ?
#
loop_
_entity_poly.entity_id
_entity_poly.type
_entity_poly.pdbx_seq_one_letter_code
_entity_poly.pdbx_strand_id
1 'polypeptide(L)'
;VTYLGAHIVSPDYADDPAGYVDLVTGPMLEACAPHARWIDVFCERGAFDGDQARAILTAGRAKGLHPRIHANQLTYGPGVQLAVELDAASADHCTHLTDADVDALGQGNTVATLLPGAEFSTRATWPDARRLLEAGATVALSTDCNPGSSFTSSMPF
;
A
#
# COMPACT_ATOMS: atom_id res chain seq x y z
N VAL A 1 3.38 -8.70 11.67
CA VAL A 1 3.63 -9.39 10.39
C VAL A 1 2.47 -9.08 9.46
N THR A 2 2.77 -8.77 8.20
CA THR A 2 1.81 -8.40 7.16
C THR A 2 1.78 -9.49 6.10
N TYR A 3 0.59 -9.87 5.65
CA TYR A 3 0.42 -10.68 4.46
C TYR A 3 0.36 -9.78 3.23
N LEU A 4 1.39 -9.83 2.39
CA LEU A 4 1.50 -9.10 1.12
C LEU A 4 1.65 -10.12 -0.02
N GLY A 5 0.62 -10.94 -0.23
CA GLY A 5 0.54 -11.81 -1.39
C GLY A 5 0.29 -11.04 -2.69
N ALA A 6 -0.38 -9.89 -2.59
CA ALA A 6 -0.67 -9.00 -3.70
C ALA A 6 0.39 -7.90 -3.87
N HIS A 7 1.66 -8.29 -4.02
CA HIS A 7 2.71 -7.32 -4.38
C HIS A 7 2.72 -7.07 -5.89
N ILE A 8 2.79 -8.13 -6.70
CA ILE A 8 2.62 -8.09 -8.15
C ILE A 8 1.96 -9.40 -8.61
N VAL A 9 1.36 -9.41 -9.80
CA VAL A 9 0.86 -10.65 -10.40
C VAL A 9 2.04 -11.55 -10.76
N SER A 10 1.99 -12.82 -10.36
CA SER A 10 3.01 -13.80 -10.73
C SER A 10 3.09 -13.94 -12.26
N PRO A 11 4.29 -14.09 -12.86
CA PRO A 11 4.43 -14.36 -14.29
C PRO A 11 3.64 -15.59 -14.77
N ASP A 12 3.43 -16.58 -13.90
CA ASP A 12 2.61 -17.77 -14.22
C ASP A 12 1.12 -17.45 -14.44
N TYR A 13 0.68 -16.26 -14.02
CA TYR A 13 -0.68 -15.72 -14.17
C TYR A 13 -0.71 -14.48 -15.08
N ALA A 14 0.30 -14.28 -15.94
CA ALA A 14 0.37 -13.09 -16.80
C ALA A 14 -0.87 -12.91 -17.69
N ASP A 15 -1.46 -14.02 -18.17
CA ASP A 15 -2.68 -14.02 -18.99
C ASP A 15 -3.96 -14.19 -18.15
N ASP A 16 -3.84 -14.38 -16.83
CA ASP A 16 -4.96 -14.52 -15.89
C ASP A 16 -4.74 -13.79 -14.55
N PRO A 17 -4.70 -12.44 -14.55
CA PRO A 17 -4.61 -11.67 -13.31
C PRO A 17 -5.78 -11.93 -12.34
N ALA A 18 -6.96 -12.26 -12.86
CA ALA A 18 -8.13 -12.57 -12.05
C ALA A 18 -7.91 -13.86 -11.24
N GLY A 19 -7.38 -14.91 -11.87
CA GLY A 19 -6.99 -16.14 -11.18
C GLY A 19 -5.92 -15.90 -10.11
N TYR A 20 -5.02 -14.94 -10.29
CA TYR A 20 -4.07 -14.56 -9.25
C TYR A 20 -4.76 -13.87 -8.05
N VAL A 21 -5.74 -12.99 -8.31
CA VAL A 21 -6.56 -12.38 -7.24
C VAL A 21 -7.34 -13.46 -6.48
N ASP A 22 -7.93 -14.43 -7.17
CA ASP A 22 -8.62 -15.56 -6.53
C ASP A 22 -7.68 -16.38 -5.64
N LEU A 23 -6.45 -16.62 -6.11
CA LEU A 23 -5.44 -17.35 -5.35
C LEU A 23 -5.01 -16.59 -4.08
N VAL A 24 -4.76 -15.28 -4.22
CA VAL A 24 -4.37 -14.39 -3.12
C VAL A 24 -5.50 -14.28 -2.09
N THR A 25 -6.75 -14.13 -2.53
CA THR A 25 -7.90 -13.93 -1.64
C THR A 25 -8.47 -15.24 -1.07
N GLY A 26 -8.14 -16.38 -1.68
CA GLY A 26 -8.56 -17.70 -1.25
C GLY A 26 -7.41 -18.48 -0.61
N PRO A 27 -6.86 -19.54 -1.25
CA PRO A 27 -5.95 -20.49 -0.61
C PRO A 27 -4.72 -19.86 0.08
N MET A 28 -4.12 -18.82 -0.52
CA MET A 28 -2.98 -18.16 0.12
C MET A 28 -3.38 -17.41 1.39
N LEU A 29 -4.46 -16.61 1.33
CA LEU A 29 -4.95 -15.89 2.49
C LEU A 29 -5.36 -16.84 3.61
N GLU A 30 -6.03 -17.96 3.31
CA GLU A 30 -6.39 -18.96 4.33
C GLU A 30 -5.16 -19.51 5.05
N ALA A 31 -4.09 -19.80 4.30
CA ALA A 31 -2.86 -20.32 4.86
C ALA A 31 -2.09 -19.27 5.68
N CYS A 32 -2.12 -18.00 5.26
CA CYS A 32 -1.34 -16.93 5.88
C CYS A 32 -2.06 -16.20 7.03
N ALA A 33 -3.39 -16.15 7.02
CA ALA A 33 -4.18 -15.40 8.00
C ALA A 33 -3.86 -15.74 9.46
N PRO A 34 -3.66 -17.01 9.87
CA PRO A 34 -3.28 -17.34 11.25
C PRO A 34 -1.92 -16.76 11.71
N HIS A 35 -1.09 -16.30 10.77
CA HIS A 35 0.28 -15.84 11.01
C HIS A 35 0.45 -14.34 10.76
N ALA A 36 -0.59 -13.66 10.28
CA ALA A 36 -0.55 -12.24 9.93
C ALA A 36 -1.50 -11.43 10.81
N ARG A 37 -1.15 -10.15 11.04
CA ARG A 37 -2.04 -9.17 11.68
C ARG A 37 -2.66 -8.22 10.64
N TRP A 38 -1.92 -7.99 9.56
CA TRP A 38 -2.29 -7.06 8.51
C TRP A 38 -2.34 -7.76 7.16
N ILE A 39 -3.14 -7.19 6.26
CA ILE A 39 -3.12 -7.48 4.82
C ILE A 39 -2.70 -6.23 4.07
N ASP A 40 -1.99 -6.41 2.97
CA ASP A 40 -1.47 -5.32 2.15
C ASP A 40 -1.56 -5.69 0.66
N VAL A 41 -1.58 -4.66 -0.18
CA VAL A 41 -1.65 -4.75 -1.64
C VAL A 41 -0.91 -3.58 -2.27
N PHE A 42 -0.23 -3.83 -3.38
CA PHE A 42 0.33 -2.78 -4.20
C PHE A 42 -0.69 -2.30 -5.24
N CYS A 43 -1.36 -1.19 -4.92
CA CYS A 43 -2.38 -0.59 -5.77
C CYS A 43 -1.72 0.42 -6.73
N GLU A 44 -1.34 -0.06 -7.91
CA GLU A 44 -0.58 0.71 -8.90
C GLU A 44 -0.79 0.14 -10.31
N ARG A 45 -0.65 0.98 -11.33
CA ARG A 45 -0.69 0.54 -12.72
C ARG A 45 0.48 -0.41 -12.99
N GLY A 46 0.16 -1.65 -13.35
CA GLY A 46 1.13 -2.73 -13.55
C GLY A 46 1.27 -3.67 -12.36
N ALA A 47 0.56 -3.40 -11.26
CA ALA A 47 0.34 -4.33 -10.16
C ALA A 47 -1.16 -4.64 -10.06
N PHE A 48 -1.86 -4.10 -9.07
CA PHE A 48 -3.31 -4.27 -8.90
C PHE A 48 -4.03 -2.93 -9.09
N ASP A 49 -5.17 -2.96 -9.81
CA ASP A 49 -6.05 -1.80 -9.90
C ASP A 49 -6.88 -1.59 -8.61
N GLY A 50 -7.69 -0.53 -8.59
CA GLY A 50 -8.49 -0.18 -7.41
C GLY A 50 -9.56 -1.22 -7.05
N ASP A 51 -10.15 -1.90 -8.04
CA ASP A 51 -11.19 -2.90 -7.80
C ASP A 51 -10.57 -4.20 -7.26
N GLN A 52 -9.44 -4.61 -7.83
CA GLN A 52 -8.66 -5.74 -7.34
C GLN A 52 -8.12 -5.48 -5.93
N ALA A 53 -7.53 -4.31 -5.68
CA ALA A 53 -7.04 -3.92 -4.36
C ALA A 53 -8.16 -3.93 -3.32
N ARG A 54 -9.34 -3.41 -3.66
CA ARG A 54 -10.53 -3.44 -2.79
C ARG A 54 -10.94 -4.87 -2.46
N ALA A 55 -11.02 -5.75 -3.45
CA ALA A 55 -11.38 -7.15 -3.25
C ALA A 55 -10.39 -7.84 -2.29
N ILE A 56 -9.09 -7.62 -2.50
CA ILE A 56 -8.02 -8.20 -1.68
C ILE A 56 -8.12 -7.73 -0.23
N LEU A 57 -8.16 -6.41 0.00
CA LEU A 57 -8.23 -5.84 1.35
C LEU A 57 -9.51 -6.26 2.08
N THR A 58 -10.64 -6.32 1.36
CA THR A 58 -11.93 -6.76 1.92
C THR A 58 -11.89 -8.24 2.32
N ALA A 59 -11.27 -9.10 1.52
CA ALA A 59 -11.08 -10.51 1.85
C ALA A 59 -10.23 -10.68 3.12
N GLY A 60 -9.13 -9.93 3.24
CA GLY A 60 -8.31 -9.94 4.46
C GLY A 60 -9.07 -9.47 5.70
N ARG A 61 -9.89 -8.41 5.58
CA ARG A 61 -10.77 -7.96 6.67
C ARG A 61 -11.75 -9.04 7.11
N ALA A 62 -12.34 -9.78 6.17
CA ALA A 62 -13.23 -10.89 6.48
C ALA A 62 -12.52 -12.03 7.25
N LYS A 63 -11.18 -12.09 7.19
CA LYS A 63 -10.32 -13.01 7.96
C LYS A 63 -9.74 -12.40 9.23
N GLY A 64 -10.16 -11.19 9.60
CA GLY A 64 -9.68 -10.48 10.79
C GLY A 64 -8.33 -9.79 10.61
N LEU A 65 -7.80 -9.71 9.39
CA LEU A 65 -6.59 -8.93 9.09
C LEU A 65 -6.96 -7.47 8.91
N HIS A 66 -6.14 -6.57 9.45
CA HIS A 66 -6.37 -5.14 9.32
C HIS A 66 -5.65 -4.57 8.07
N PRO A 67 -6.28 -3.74 7.24
CA PRO A 67 -5.66 -3.27 6.00
C PRO A 67 -4.46 -2.34 6.20
N ARG A 68 -3.53 -2.44 5.25
CA ARG A 68 -2.52 -1.46 4.84
C ARG A 68 -2.50 -1.44 3.31
N ILE A 69 -1.90 -0.45 2.70
CA ILE A 69 -1.81 -0.38 1.25
C ILE A 69 -0.55 0.37 0.79
N HIS A 70 0.19 -0.20 -0.16
CA HIS A 70 1.17 0.53 -0.94
C HIS A 70 0.41 1.34 -1.99
N ALA A 71 0.41 2.67 -1.85
CA ALA A 71 -0.48 3.55 -2.58
C ALA A 71 0.28 4.72 -3.21
N ASN A 72 -0.10 5.05 -4.45
CA ASN A 72 0.32 6.27 -5.13
C ASN A 72 1.85 6.42 -5.19
N GLN A 73 2.59 5.31 -5.40
CA GLN A 73 4.05 5.30 -5.39
C GLN A 73 4.64 5.80 -6.71
N LEU A 74 4.15 5.28 -7.84
CA LEU A 74 4.73 5.51 -9.17
C LEU A 74 3.85 6.44 -10.01
N THR A 75 2.54 6.37 -9.82
CA THR A 75 1.57 7.24 -10.49
C THR A 75 0.42 7.64 -9.56
N TYR A 76 -0.36 8.63 -9.98
CA TYR A 76 -1.63 8.94 -9.31
C TYR A 76 -2.59 7.76 -9.46
N GLY A 77 -3.26 7.39 -8.37
CA GLY A 77 -4.18 6.26 -8.38
C GLY A 77 -5.15 6.29 -7.20
N PRO A 78 -6.03 5.28 -7.11
CA PRO A 78 -7.10 5.23 -6.11
C PRO A 78 -6.64 4.74 -4.74
N GLY A 79 -5.35 4.41 -4.55
CA GLY A 79 -4.85 3.70 -3.38
C GLY A 79 -5.12 4.44 -2.07
N VAL A 80 -4.84 5.75 -2.00
CA VAL A 80 -5.10 6.55 -0.79
C VAL A 80 -6.60 6.65 -0.48
N GLN A 81 -7.44 6.95 -1.47
CA GLN A 81 -8.89 7.01 -1.28
C GLN A 81 -9.42 5.68 -0.74
N LEU A 82 -8.96 4.57 -1.31
CA LEU A 82 -9.33 3.22 -0.86
C LEU A 82 -8.85 2.95 0.57
N ALA A 83 -7.63 3.39 0.92
CA ALA A 83 -7.07 3.25 2.26
C ALA A 83 -8.00 3.89 3.31
N VAL A 84 -8.38 5.15 3.06
CA VAL A 84 -9.24 5.93 3.97
C VAL A 84 -10.64 5.32 4.02
N GLU A 85 -11.22 4.95 2.88
CA GLU A 85 -12.55 4.34 2.82
C GLU A 85 -12.63 3.02 3.60
N LEU A 86 -11.58 2.20 3.53
CA LEU A 86 -11.53 0.90 4.21
C LEU A 86 -11.01 0.97 5.65
N ASP A 87 -10.77 2.18 6.18
CA ASP A 87 -10.16 2.41 7.51
C ASP A 87 -8.85 1.63 7.66
N ALA A 88 -7.99 1.71 6.64
CA ALA A 88 -6.67 1.10 6.65
C ALA A 88 -5.78 1.79 7.68
N ALA A 89 -4.91 1.02 8.33
CA ALA A 89 -3.95 1.57 9.29
C ALA A 89 -2.97 2.55 8.63
N SER A 90 -2.55 2.27 7.41
CA SER A 90 -1.64 3.15 6.67
C SER A 90 -1.83 3.07 5.16
N ALA A 91 -1.51 4.18 4.51
CA ALA A 91 -1.20 4.29 3.09
C ALA A 91 0.30 4.59 2.99
N ASP A 92 1.04 3.71 2.33
CA ASP A 92 2.50 3.74 2.29
C ASP A 92 2.99 4.24 0.91
N HIS A 93 4.16 4.90 0.87
CA HIS A 93 4.71 5.76 -0.20
C HIS A 93 4.10 7.16 -0.25
N CYS A 94 2.85 7.29 -0.71
CA CYS A 94 2.16 8.58 -0.81
C CYS A 94 2.92 9.64 -1.66
N THR A 95 3.56 9.21 -2.76
CA THR A 95 4.41 10.07 -3.60
C THR A 95 3.61 10.94 -4.58
N HIS A 96 2.60 10.34 -5.23
CA HIS A 96 1.78 10.99 -6.25
C HIS A 96 0.35 11.24 -5.71
N LEU A 97 0.21 12.27 -4.89
CA LEU A 97 -1.05 12.62 -4.24
C LEU A 97 -1.78 13.76 -4.95
N THR A 98 -3.07 13.55 -5.19
CA THR A 98 -4.01 14.63 -5.56
C THR A 98 -4.44 15.44 -4.33
N ASP A 99 -5.09 16.57 -4.55
CA ASP A 99 -5.70 17.38 -3.47
C ASP A 99 -6.71 16.57 -2.66
N ALA A 100 -7.53 15.77 -3.33
CA ALA A 100 -8.48 14.88 -2.68
C ALA A 100 -7.80 13.81 -1.81
N ASP A 101 -6.62 13.32 -2.20
CA ASP A 101 -5.86 12.32 -1.41
C ASP A 101 -5.32 12.94 -0.12
N VAL A 102 -4.76 14.14 -0.21
CA VAL A 102 -4.27 14.88 0.95
C VAL A 102 -5.41 15.23 1.91
N ASP A 103 -6.54 15.72 1.39
CA ASP A 103 -7.71 16.04 2.20
C ASP A 103 -8.26 14.79 2.90
N ALA A 104 -8.35 13.66 2.20
CA ALA A 104 -8.82 12.39 2.75
C ALA A 104 -7.91 11.89 3.89
N LEU A 105 -6.59 11.96 3.71
CA LEU A 105 -5.62 11.60 4.76
C LEU A 105 -5.68 12.55 5.96
N GLY A 106 -5.87 13.84 5.72
CA GLY A 106 -5.97 14.86 6.77
C GLY A 106 -7.23 14.74 7.64
N GLN A 107 -8.32 14.24 7.07
CA GLN A 107 -9.61 14.08 7.74
C GLN A 107 -9.85 12.65 8.26
N GLY A 108 -9.01 11.69 7.88
CA GLY A 108 -9.13 10.28 8.22
C GLY A 108 -8.25 9.82 9.38
N ASN A 109 -8.31 8.52 9.69
CA ASN A 109 -7.45 7.87 10.68
C ASN A 109 -6.25 7.14 10.06
N THR A 110 -6.19 7.05 8.72
CA THR A 110 -5.12 6.37 8.00
C THR A 110 -3.81 7.16 8.10
N VAL A 111 -2.75 6.49 8.54
CA VAL A 111 -1.41 7.09 8.61
C VAL A 111 -0.79 7.14 7.21
N ALA A 112 -0.30 8.31 6.80
CA ALA A 112 0.51 8.45 5.60
C ALA A 112 1.96 8.07 5.92
N THR A 113 2.43 6.91 5.45
CA THR A 113 3.82 6.48 5.65
C THR A 113 4.67 6.88 4.45
N LEU A 114 5.64 7.78 4.67
CA LEU A 114 6.60 8.20 3.65
C LEU A 114 7.86 7.33 3.72
N LEU A 115 8.39 6.96 2.55
CA LEU A 115 9.41 5.92 2.41
C LEU A 115 10.68 6.45 1.73
N PRO A 116 11.36 7.45 2.33
CA PRO A 116 12.39 8.27 1.67
C PRO A 116 13.53 7.49 1.02
N GLY A 117 13.90 6.33 1.56
CA GLY A 117 14.91 5.46 0.97
C GLY A 117 14.53 4.94 -0.43
N ALA A 118 13.23 4.66 -0.64
CA ALA A 118 12.69 4.23 -1.92
C ALA A 118 12.75 5.37 -2.94
N GLU A 119 12.30 6.57 -2.59
CA GLU A 119 12.36 7.73 -3.49
C GLU A 119 13.81 8.10 -3.84
N PHE A 120 14.72 8.06 -2.86
CA PHE A 120 16.14 8.32 -3.08
C PHE A 120 16.77 7.32 -4.07
N SER A 121 16.62 6.02 -3.81
CA SER A 121 17.24 4.96 -4.63
C SER A 121 16.70 4.96 -6.06
N THR A 122 15.39 5.14 -6.21
CA THR A 122 14.71 5.11 -7.52
C THR A 122 14.76 6.44 -8.26
N ARG A 123 15.26 7.50 -7.62
CA ARG A 123 15.26 8.89 -8.13
C ARG A 123 13.84 9.38 -8.46
N ALA A 124 12.86 8.93 -7.68
CA ALA A 124 11.49 9.38 -7.82
C ALA A 124 11.34 10.84 -7.37
N THR A 125 10.16 11.41 -7.64
CA THR A 125 9.77 12.65 -6.98
C THR A 125 9.57 12.37 -5.49
N TRP A 126 9.84 13.36 -4.64
CA TRP A 126 9.63 13.23 -3.20
C TRP A 126 8.17 13.54 -2.84
N PRO A 127 7.55 12.81 -1.89
CA PRO A 127 6.24 13.17 -1.37
C PRO A 127 6.27 14.54 -0.68
N ASP A 128 5.21 15.33 -0.84
CA ASP A 128 5.06 16.62 -0.16
C ASP A 128 4.60 16.43 1.29
N ALA A 129 5.56 16.08 2.15
CA ALA A 129 5.34 15.86 3.57
C ALA A 129 4.77 17.11 4.29
N ARG A 130 5.17 18.31 3.85
CA ARG A 130 4.70 19.57 4.45
C ARG A 130 3.20 19.72 4.24
N ARG A 131 2.76 19.52 3.00
CA ARG A 131 1.35 19.59 2.62
C ARG A 131 0.49 18.58 3.37
N LEU A 132 0.97 17.36 3.58
CA LEU A 132 0.28 16.36 4.42
C LEU A 132 0.12 16.82 5.88
N LEU A 133 1.19 17.34 6.49
CA LEU A 133 1.15 17.84 7.87
C LEU A 133 0.22 19.06 8.01
N GLU A 134 0.20 19.96 7.04
CA GLU A 134 -0.68 21.14 7.03
C GLU A 134 -2.16 20.75 6.89
N ALA A 135 -2.47 19.68 6.16
CA ALA A 135 -3.82 19.12 6.06
C ALA A 135 -4.27 18.37 7.33
N GLY A 136 -3.36 18.17 8.31
CA GLY A 136 -3.66 17.46 9.56
C GLY A 136 -3.43 15.96 9.52
N ALA A 137 -2.84 15.42 8.44
CA ALA A 137 -2.57 13.99 8.33
C ALA A 137 -1.55 13.53 9.37
N THR A 138 -1.74 12.34 9.91
CA THR A 138 -0.69 11.67 10.69
C THR A 138 0.34 11.10 9.75
N VAL A 139 1.59 11.56 9.85
CA VAL A 139 2.70 11.12 9.01
C VAL A 139 3.63 10.20 9.79
N ALA A 140 3.99 9.07 9.19
CA ALA A 140 5.04 8.17 9.66
C ALA A 140 6.18 8.08 8.65
N LEU A 141 7.34 7.63 9.11
CA LEU A 141 8.50 7.32 8.27
C LEU A 141 8.88 5.85 8.48
N SER A 142 9.32 5.19 7.40
CA SER A 142 9.89 3.85 7.46
C SER A 142 11.01 3.71 6.45
N THR A 143 11.90 2.74 6.66
CA THR A 143 13.06 2.51 5.77
C THR A 143 12.66 1.86 4.45
N ASP A 144 11.50 1.22 4.39
CA ASP A 144 11.09 0.34 3.28
C ASP A 144 12.16 -0.71 2.96
N CYS A 145 12.81 -1.32 3.97
CA CYS A 145 13.95 -2.20 3.72
C CYS A 145 13.58 -3.39 2.82
N ASN A 146 13.94 -3.33 1.55
CA ASN A 146 13.68 -4.34 0.55
C ASN A 146 14.79 -4.37 -0.52
N PRO A 147 14.96 -5.46 -1.27
CA PRO A 147 16.08 -5.60 -2.21
C PRO A 147 15.93 -4.78 -3.51
N GLY A 148 14.74 -4.24 -3.80
CA GLY A 148 14.43 -3.60 -5.08
C GLY A 148 14.53 -2.08 -5.05
N SER A 149 13.80 -1.44 -4.14
CA SER A 149 13.70 0.02 -4.07
C SER A 149 14.44 0.64 -2.90
N SER A 150 14.66 -0.05 -1.77
CA SER A 150 15.34 0.55 -0.62
C SER A 150 16.13 -0.50 0.18
N PHE A 151 17.39 -0.73 -0.22
CA PHE A 151 18.25 -1.72 0.43
C PHE A 151 18.96 -1.16 1.68
N THR A 152 18.19 -0.54 2.57
CA THR A 152 18.66 0.00 3.86
C THR A 152 17.72 -0.39 4.99
N SER A 153 18.30 -0.92 6.06
CA SER A 153 17.58 -1.23 7.30
C SER A 153 17.65 -0.10 8.33
N SER A 154 18.05 1.11 7.93
CA SER A 154 18.35 2.20 8.84
C SER A 154 17.54 3.47 8.51
N MET A 155 16.83 3.99 9.52
CA MET A 155 15.99 5.19 9.46
C MET A 155 16.72 6.53 9.26
N PRO A 156 17.91 6.78 9.84
CA PRO A 156 18.61 8.06 9.66
C PRO A 156 19.30 8.25 8.29
N PHE A 157 18.85 7.56 7.23
CA PHE A 157 19.39 7.67 5.88
C PHE A 157 18.42 8.38 4.93
#